data_AF-A0A661G9S8-F1
#
_entry.id   AF-A0A661G9S8-F1
#
_cell.length_a   1.000
_cell.length_b   1.000
_cell.length_c   1.000
_cell.angle_alpha   90.00
_cell.angle_beta   90.00
_cell.angle_gamma   90.00
#
_symmetry.space_group_name_H-M   'P 1'
#
loop_
_entity.id
_entity.type
_entity.pdbx_description
1 polymer ?
#
loop_
_entity_poly.entity_id
_entity_poly.type
_entity_poly.pdbx_seq_one_letter_code
_entity_poly.pdbx_strand_id
1 'polypeptide(L)' 'MRLIRPFAALRPAPGHAADVLAPPYDVLSSAEARLRVAGRPWSFLHISKP' A
#
# COMPACT_ATOMS: atom_id res chain seq x y z
N MET A 1 11.36 -11.05 -31.06
CA MET A 1 12.03 -10.57 -29.82
C MET A 1 10.95 -10.11 -28.85
N ARG A 2 10.99 -10.55 -27.58
CA ARG A 2 9.96 -10.20 -26.57
C ARG A 2 10.48 -9.06 -25.70
N LEU A 3 9.83 -7.90 -25.73
CA LEU A 3 10.23 -6.68 -25.01
C LEU A 3 9.94 -6.73 -23.50
N ILE A 4 9.21 -7.73 -23.02
CA ILE A 4 8.75 -7.83 -21.63
C ILE A 4 9.32 -9.09 -20.99
N ARG A 5 10.04 -8.92 -19.87
CA ARG A 5 10.54 -10.00 -19.01
C ARG A 5 9.76 -10.00 -17.69
N PRO A 6 9.15 -11.13 -17.28
CA PRO A 6 8.51 -11.21 -15.96
C PRO A 6 9.56 -11.10 -14.85
N PHE A 7 9.13 -10.59 -13.70
CA PHE A 7 9.92 -10.50 -12.48
C PHE A 7 9.05 -10.87 -11.28
N ALA A 8 9.68 -11.27 -10.17
CA ALA A 8 8.97 -11.60 -8.95
C ALA A 8 8.38 -10.34 -8.30
N ALA A 9 7.08 -10.37 -7.99
CA ALA A 9 6.45 -9.32 -7.20
C ALA A 9 6.82 -9.46 -5.72
N LEU A 10 6.85 -8.33 -5.01
CA LEU A 10 6.92 -8.33 -3.55
C LEU A 10 5.53 -8.58 -2.98
N ARG A 11 5.45 -9.40 -1.93
CA ARG A 11 4.23 -9.65 -1.16
C ARG A 11 4.51 -9.33 0.31
N PRO A 12 3.49 -8.89 1.07
CA PRO A 12 3.61 -8.78 2.52
C PRO A 12 4.05 -10.12 3.13
N ALA A 13 4.79 -10.05 4.23
CA ALA A 13 5.09 -11.23 5.02
C ALA A 13 3.79 -11.91 5.48
N PRO A 14 3.78 -13.25 5.66
CA PRO A 14 2.59 -13.97 6.13
C PRO A 14 1.99 -13.31 7.39
N GLY A 15 0.67 -13.11 7.38
CA GLY A 15 -0.04 -12.44 8.48
C GLY A 15 -0.14 -10.91 8.38
N HIS A 16 0.70 -10.25 7.59
CA HIS A 16 0.75 -8.78 7.51
C HIS A 16 -0.03 -8.17 6.34
N ALA A 17 -0.79 -8.99 5.60
CA ALA A 17 -1.57 -8.49 4.47
C ALA A 17 -2.54 -7.36 4.88
N ALA A 18 -3.20 -7.49 6.04
CA ALA A 18 -4.12 -6.49 6.57
C ALA A 18 -3.43 -5.18 7.00
N ASP A 19 -2.17 -5.26 7.41
CA ASP A 19 -1.41 -4.09 7.86
C ASP A 19 -0.98 -3.23 6.67
N VAL A 20 -0.61 -3.87 5.55
CA VAL A 20 -0.08 -3.23 4.35
C VAL A 20 -1.18 -2.79 3.39
N LEU A 21 -2.30 -3.54 3.30
CA LEU A 21 -3.35 -3.22 2.33
C LEU A 21 -3.86 -1.79 2.52
N ALA A 22 -3.98 -1.07 1.41
CA ALA A 22 -4.52 0.27 1.35
C ALA A 22 -5.53 0.38 0.21
N PRO A 23 -6.64 1.11 0.39
CA PRO A 23 -7.45 1.53 -0.74
C PRO A 23 -6.63 2.41 -1.70
N PRO A 24 -7.02 2.49 -2.98
CA PRO A 24 -6.41 3.40 -3.95
C PRO A 24 -6.32 4.85 -3.41
N TYR A 25 -5.22 5.55 -3.66
CA TYR A 25 -4.98 6.88 -3.06
C TYR A 25 -6.00 7.94 -3.52
N ASP A 26 -6.61 7.74 -4.68
CA ASP A 26 -7.58 8.62 -5.30
C ASP A 26 -9.00 8.48 -4.70
N VAL A 27 -9.29 7.38 -3.99
CA VAL A 27 -10.59 7.18 -3.32
C VAL A 27 -10.66 7.76 -1.91
N LEU A 28 -9.65 8.50 -1.48
CA LEU A 28 -9.63 9.18 -0.17
C LEU A 28 -8.95 10.55 -0.26
N SER A 29 -9.36 11.47 0.62
CA SER A 29 -8.67 12.73 0.88
C SER A 29 -7.43 12.52 1.77
N SER A 30 -6.50 13.48 1.79
CA SER A 30 -5.31 13.39 2.65
C SER A 30 -5.67 13.41 4.14
N ALA A 31 -6.76 14.07 4.52
CA ALA A 31 -7.26 14.06 5.90
C ALA A 31 -7.72 12.64 6.32
N GLU A 32 -8.52 11.98 5.47
CA GLU A 32 -8.95 10.59 5.72
C GLU A 32 -7.77 9.61 5.73
N ALA A 33 -6.74 9.86 4.90
CA ALA A 33 -5.52 9.06 4.89
C ALA A 33 -4.84 9.07 6.26
N ARG A 34 -4.62 10.27 6.81
CA ARG A 34 -3.93 10.47 8.10
C ARG A 34 -4.67 9.79 9.25
N LEU A 35 -5.99 9.86 9.24
CA LEU A 35 -6.83 9.17 10.21
C LEU A 35 -6.71 7.63 10.06
N ARG A 36 -6.69 7.13 8.82
CA ARG A 36 -6.59 5.68 8.55
C ARG A 36 -5.24 5.07 8.87
N VAL A 37 -4.16 5.84 8.87
CA VAL A 37 -2.80 5.35 9.18
C VAL A 37 -2.43 5.49 10.66
N ALA A 38 -3.25 6.17 11.47
CA ALA A 38 -3.01 6.30 12.90
C ALA A 38 -2.88 4.93 13.57
N GLY A 39 -1.78 4.70 14.28
CA GLY A 39 -1.47 3.42 14.93
C GLY A 39 -1.16 2.26 13.97
N ARG A 40 -1.09 2.50 12.64
CA ARG A 40 -0.79 1.50 11.62
C ARG A 40 0.54 1.83 10.93
N PRO A 41 1.68 1.45 11.52
CA PRO A 41 3.00 1.83 11.01
C PRO A 41 3.30 1.21 9.63
N TRP A 42 2.68 0.09 9.30
CA TRP A 42 2.93 -0.65 8.06
C TRP A 42 1.98 -0.31 6.90
N SER A 43 1.10 0.69 7.07
CA SER A 43 0.13 1.05 6.04
C SER A 43 0.80 1.58 4.77
N PHE A 44 0.41 1.05 3.61
CA PHE A 44 0.94 1.52 2.32
C PHE A 44 0.58 2.99 2.01
N LEU A 45 -0.44 3.55 2.69
CA LEU A 45 -0.83 4.95 2.55
C LEU A 45 0.30 5.92 2.92
N HIS A 46 1.24 5.53 3.79
CA HIS A 46 2.43 6.36 4.09
C HIS A 46 3.29 6.63 2.86
N ILE A 47 3.23 5.76 1.85
CA ILE A 47 3.96 5.89 0.58
C ILE A 47 3.06 6.53 -0.48
N SER A 48 1.85 6.01 -0.66
CA SER A 48 0.99 6.41 -1.78
C SER A 48 0.22 7.71 -1.53
N LYS A 49 0.05 8.14 -0.28
CA LYS A 49 -0.68 9.37 0.07
C LYS A 49 -0.27 9.94 1.46
N PRO A 50 0.95 10.50 1.59
CA PRO A 50 1.43 11.10 2.83
C PRO A 50 0.64 12.35 3.30
#